data_AF-A0A8J7GYC9-F1
#
_entry.id   AF-A0A8J7GYC9-F1
#
_cell.length_a   1.000
_cell.length_b   1.000
_cell.length_c   1.000
_cell.angle_alpha   90.00
_cell.angle_beta   90.00
_cell.angle_gamma   90.00
#
_symmetry.space_group_name_H-M   'P 1'
#
loop_
_entity.id
_entity.type
_entity.pdbx_description
1 polymer ?
#
loop_
_entity_poly.entity_id
_entity_poly.type
_entity_poly.pdbx_seq_one_letter_code
_entity_poly.pdbx_strand_id
1 'polypeptide(L)'
;MISFLIVVAIFAIFIWNKFIRKRCSRCKALNFAVYNITELERFKGYVKVQEKNSRGVNTRAVSATLTINKYDYRCKDCGHQWSEKKKEGLGANL
;
A
#
# COMPACT_ATOMS: atom_id res chain seq x y z
N MET A 1 0.87 -4.11 -37.00
CA MET A 1 0.11 -4.42 -35.76
C MET A 1 0.99 -4.96 -34.64
N ILE A 2 1.86 -5.96 -34.88
CA ILE A 2 2.70 -6.58 -33.85
C ILE A 2 3.63 -5.57 -33.15
N SER A 3 4.22 -4.64 -33.89
CA SER A 3 5.10 -3.60 -33.35
C SER A 3 4.43 -2.67 -32.34
N PHE A 4 3.14 -2.37 -32.52
CA PHE A 4 2.37 -1.56 -31.56
C PHE A 4 2.15 -2.31 -30.24
N LEU A 5 1.86 -3.62 -30.30
CA LEU A 5 1.69 -4.46 -29.11
C LEU A 5 2.97 -4.56 -28.27
N ILE A 6 4.13 -4.62 -28.92
CA ILE A 6 5.43 -4.65 -28.24
C ILE A 6 5.67 -3.35 -27.47
N VAL A 7 5.39 -2.19 -28.08
CA VAL A 7 5.56 -0.89 -27.42
C VAL A 7 4.64 -0.78 -26.20
N VAL A 8 3.37 -1.15 -26.34
CA VAL A 8 2.40 -1.14 -25.22
C VAL A 8 2.86 -2.06 -24.07
N ALA A 9 3.38 -3.25 -24.38
CA ALA A 9 3.88 -4.18 -23.37
C ALA A 9 5.09 -3.60 -22.59
N ILE A 10 6.03 -2.94 -23.29
CA ILE A 10 7.20 -2.30 -22.67
C ILE A 10 6.74 -1.16 -21.75
N PHE A 11 5.79 -0.33 -22.19
CA PHE A 11 5.25 0.75 -21.35
C PHE A 11 4.52 0.20 -20.14
N ALA A 12 3.72 -0.86 -20.28
CA ALA A 12 3.04 -1.50 -19.15
C ALA A 12 4.04 -2.04 -18.11
N ILE A 13 5.10 -2.72 -18.56
CA ILE A 13 6.16 -3.21 -17.68
C ILE A 13 6.90 -2.05 -17.01
N PHE A 14 7.20 -0.98 -17.75
CA PHE A 14 7.88 0.19 -17.23
C PHE A 14 7.06 0.92 -16.18
N ILE A 15 5.77 1.15 -16.47
CA ILE A 15 4.82 1.77 -15.54
C ILE A 15 4.69 0.88 -14.29
N TRP A 16 4.51 -0.43 -14.45
CA TRP A 16 4.44 -1.36 -13.33
C TRP A 16 5.71 -1.33 -12.46
N ASN A 17 6.88 -1.35 -13.09
CA ASN A 17 8.16 -1.30 -12.39
C ASN A 17 8.42 0.03 -11.68
N LYS A 18 7.89 1.14 -12.21
CA LYS A 18 8.06 2.49 -11.63
C LYS A 18 7.03 2.79 -10.54
N PHE A 19 5.79 2.35 -10.70
CA PHE A 19 4.69 2.70 -9.80
C PHE A 19 4.42 1.67 -8.70
N ILE A 20 4.54 0.37 -8.99
CA ILE A 20 4.02 -0.67 -8.06
C ILE A 20 5.12 -1.27 -7.20
N ARG A 21 6.36 -1.30 -7.67
CA ARG A 21 7.49 -1.73 -6.84
C ARG A 21 8.03 -0.55 -6.06
N LYS A 22 7.85 -0.56 -4.73
CA LYS A 22 8.61 0.31 -3.83
C LYS A 22 10.10 0.14 -4.12
N ARG A 23 10.72 1.19 -4.64
CA ARG A 23 12.16 1.24 -4.92
C ARG A 23 12.75 2.38 -4.11
N CYS A 24 14.00 2.23 -3.70
CA CYS A 24 14.73 3.34 -3.13
C CYS A 24 14.80 4.49 -4.14
N SER A 25 14.43 5.71 -3.72
CA SER A 25 14.48 6.93 -4.56
C SER A 25 15.89 7.24 -5.07
N ARG A 26 16.93 6.83 -4.32
CA ARG A 26 18.34 7.17 -4.58
C ARG A 26 19.05 6.16 -5.48
N CYS A 27 19.02 4.87 -5.13
CA CYS A 27 19.72 3.82 -5.88
C CYS A 27 18.81 2.93 -6.73
N LYS A 28 17.49 3.16 -6.70
CA LYS A 28 16.46 2.34 -7.39
C LYS A 28 16.45 0.86 -6.98
N ALA A 29 17.20 0.48 -5.95
CA ALA A 29 17.24 -0.88 -5.48
C ALA A 29 15.92 -1.29 -4.80
N LEU A 30 15.65 -2.59 -4.86
CA LEU A 30 14.46 -3.22 -4.26
C LEU A 30 14.74 -3.71 -2.83
N ASN A 31 15.99 -3.66 -2.38
CA ASN A 31 16.39 -4.12 -1.05
C ASN A 31 16.27 -2.97 -0.05
N PHE A 32 15.18 -2.97 0.70
CA PHE A 32 14.96 -2.07 1.82
C PHE A 32 14.41 -2.84 3.03
N ALA A 33 14.70 -2.34 4.23
CA ALA A 33 14.15 -2.83 5.48
C ALA A 33 13.28 -1.76 6.12
N VAL A 34 12.19 -2.19 6.75
CA VAL A 34 11.47 -1.38 7.73
C VAL A 34 12.22 -1.52 9.04
N TYR A 35 12.66 -0.41 9.62
CA TYR A 35 13.42 -0.44 10.89
C TYR A 35 12.65 0.20 12.04
N ASN A 36 11.65 1.03 11.74
CA ASN A 36 10.79 1.61 12.75
C ASN A 36 9.35 1.71 12.22
N ILE A 37 8.41 1.42 13.11
CA ILE A 37 6.98 1.58 12.90
C ILE A 37 6.47 2.39 14.08
N THR A 38 5.96 3.58 13.80
CA THR A 38 5.47 4.49 14.83
C THR A 38 3.99 4.78 14.59
N GLU A 39 3.15 4.41 15.54
CA GLU A 39 1.73 4.80 15.54
C GLU A 39 1.65 6.32 15.82
N LEU A 40 1.16 7.09 14.85
CA LEU A 40 1.03 8.53 14.98
C LEU A 40 -0.26 8.92 15.70
N GLU A 41 -1.37 8.42 15.18
CA GLU A 41 -2.70 8.77 15.66
C GLU A 41 -3.63 7.57 15.57
N ARG A 42 -4.43 7.42 16.62
CA ARG A 42 -5.50 6.44 16.72
C ARG A 42 -6.81 7.17 16.89
N PHE A 43 -7.75 6.96 15.97
CA PHE A 43 -9.07 7.59 16.05
C PHE A 43 -10.17 6.59 15.75
N LYS A 44 -11.34 6.81 16.35
CA LYS A 44 -12.54 6.02 16.09
C LYS A 44 -13.21 6.54 14.83
N GLY A 45 -13.45 5.66 13.86
CA GLY A 45 -14.16 5.98 12.63
C GLY A 45 -15.22 4.92 12.31
N TYR A 46 -15.86 5.07 11.17
CA TYR A 46 -16.81 4.08 10.65
C TYR A 46 -16.27 3.51 9.35
N VAL A 47 -16.23 2.19 9.24
CA VAL A 47 -15.84 1.48 8.02
C VAL A 47 -17.08 0.83 7.44
N LYS A 48 -17.29 1.00 6.13
CA LYS A 48 -18.36 0.30 5.41
C LYS A 48 -17.87 -1.11 5.13
N VAL A 49 -18.54 -2.09 5.73
CA VAL A 49 -18.31 -3.52 5.49
C VAL A 49 -19.42 -4.00 4.56
N GLN A 50 -19.04 -4.71 3.50
CA GLN A 50 -19.97 -5.41 2.62
C GLN A 50 -19.92 -6.89 2.96
N GLU A 51 -21.02 -7.42 3.48
CA GLU A 51 -21.16 -8.84 3.81
C GLU A 51 -22.02 -9.51 2.74
N LYS A 52 -21.45 -10.54 2.12
CA LYS A 52 -22.17 -11.36 1.15
C LYS A 52 -22.78 -12.56 1.89
N ASN A 53 -24.10 -12.59 1.95
CA ASN A 53 -24.86 -13.72 2.48
C ASN A 53 -25.59 -14.45 1.35
N SER A 54 -26.15 -15.62 1.66
CA SER A 54 -26.96 -16.42 0.73
C SER A 54 -28.19 -15.69 0.17
N ARG A 55 -28.61 -14.58 0.81
CA ARG A 55 -29.75 -13.73 0.42
C ARG A 55 -29.37 -12.45 -0.32
N GLY A 56 -28.08 -12.18 -0.54
CA GLY A 56 -27.60 -10.98 -1.22
C GLY A 56 -26.42 -10.30 -0.54
N VAL A 57 -26.06 -9.10 -1.01
CA VAL A 57 -24.99 -8.27 -0.44
C VAL A 57 -25.60 -7.22 0.48
N ASN A 58 -25.25 -7.27 1.77
CA ASN A 58 -25.63 -6.26 2.76
C ASN A 58 -24.45 -5.33 3.04
N THR A 59 -24.69 -4.02 3.06
CA THR A 59 -23.68 -3.04 3.43
C THR A 59 -24.02 -2.47 4.80
N ARG A 60 -23.14 -2.62 5.79
CA ARG A 60 -23.28 -2.02 7.13
C ARG A 60 -22.09 -1.14 7.47
N ALA A 61 -22.35 0.00 8.14
CA ALA A 61 -21.28 0.84 8.69
C ALA A 61 -20.96 0.36 10.10
N VAL A 62 -19.75 -0.16 10.31
CA VAL A 62 -19.30 -0.68 11.61
C VAL A 62 -18.31 0.32 12.21
N SER A 63 -18.43 0.59 13.50
CA SER A 63 -17.43 1.38 14.22
C SER A 63 -16.10 0.63 14.22
N ALA A 64 -15.06 1.23 13.65
CA ALA A 64 -13.73 0.65 13.59
C ALA A 64 -12.71 1.63 14.16
N THR A 65 -11.66 1.08 14.77
CA THR A 65 -10.51 1.88 15.17
C THR A 65 -9.60 2.02 13.96
N LEU A 66 -9.36 3.25 13.52
CA LEU A 66 -8.46 3.59 12.43
C LEU A 66 -7.15 4.09 13.04
N THR A 67 -6.04 3.53 12.56
CA THR A 67 -4.70 3.90 13.03
C THR A 67 -3.90 4.45 11.86
N ILE A 68 -3.20 5.56 12.07
CA ILE A 68 -2.21 6.09 11.13
C ILE A 68 -0.82 5.64 11.58
N ASN A 69 -0.24 4.70 10.85
CA ASN A 69 1.10 4.18 11.11
C ASN A 69 2.11 4.88 10.21
N LYS A 70 3.17 5.44 10.79
CA LYS A 70 4.35 5.90 10.08
C LYS A 70 5.34 4.75 9.96
N TYR A 71 5.63 4.36 8.73
CA TYR A 71 6.62 3.35 8.42
C TYR A 71 7.91 4.03 7.97
N ASP A 72 8.98 3.80 8.71
CA ASP A 72 10.31 4.28 8.35
C ASP A 72 11.08 3.15 7.66
N TYR A 73 11.44 3.41 6.40
CA TYR A 73 12.17 2.51 5.53
C TYR A 73 13.63 2.96 5.42
N ARG A 74 14.53 2.00 5.31
CA ARG A 74 15.94 2.21 5.04
C ARG A 74 16.39 1.29 3.91
N CYS A 75 16.98 1.85 2.87
CA CYS A 75 17.61 1.07 1.81
C CYS A 75 18.87 0.38 2.35
N LYS A 76 19.03 -0.92 2.08
CA LYS A 76 20.20 -1.69 2.51
C LYS A 76 21.45 -1.40 1.68
N ASP A 77 21.28 -1.01 0.41
CA ASP A 77 22.41 -0.80 -0.51
C ASP A 77 23.06 0.58 -0.37
N CYS A 78 22.25 1.64 -0.24
CA CYS A 78 22.76 3.02 -0.17
C CYS A 78 22.49 3.73 1.15
N GLY A 79 21.80 3.08 2.09
CA GLY A 79 21.47 3.64 3.40
C GLY A 79 20.42 4.77 3.39
N HIS A 80 19.87 5.14 2.23
CA HIS A 80 18.85 6.20 2.15
C HIS A 80 17.61 5.81 2.96
N GLN A 81 17.11 6.76 3.76
CA GLN A 81 15.95 6.60 4.62
C GLN A 81 14.78 7.41 4.09
N TRP A 82 13.58 6.84 4.17
CA TRP A 82 12.35 7.56 3.86
C TRP A 82 11.21 7.06 4.74
N SER A 83 10.24 7.93 4.98
CA SER A 83 9.08 7.64 5.80
C SER A 83 7.81 7.70 4.96
N GLU A 84 6.88 6.78 5.18
CA GLU A 84 5.53 6.87 4.61
C GLU A 84 4.47 6.68 5.69
N LYS A 85 3.41 7.48 5.60
CA LYS A 85 2.23 7.33 6.46
C LYS A 85 1.23 6.40 5.77
N LYS A 86 0.84 5.32 6.43
CA LYS A 86 -0.23 4.42 5.98
C LYS A 86 -1.39 4.49 6.96
N LYS A 87 -2.60 4.61 6.42
CA LYS A 87 -3.83 4.47 7.18
C LYS A 87 -4.20 3.00 7.17
N GLU A 88 -4.20 2.38 8.34
CA GLU A 88 -4.58 0.97 8.53
C GLU A 88 -5.87 0.93 9.36
N GLY A 89 -6.91 0.32 8.81
CA GLY A 89 -8.13 0.04 9.55
C GLY A 89 -8.03 -1.32 10.22
N LEU A 90 -8.14 -1.37 11.54
CA LEU A 90 -8.16 -2.62 12.34
C LEU A 90 -9.41 -3.49 12.12
N GLY A 91 -10.18 -3.24 11.05
CA GLY A 91 -11.46 -3.92 10.76
C GLY A 91 -11.58 -4.55 9.36
N ALA A 92 -10.49 -4.62 8.57
CA ALA A 92 -10.54 -5.18 7.21
C ALA A 92 -10.30 -6.71 7.15
N ASN A 93 -10.28 -7.41 8.30
CA ASN A 93 -10.19 -8.87 8.40
C ASN A 93 -11.42 -9.47 9.12
N LEU A 94 -12.61 -8.92 8.86
CA LEU A 94 -13.90 -9.52 9.25
C LEU A 94 -14.78 -9.63 8.03
#